data_AF-A0A923QE70-F1
#
_entry.id   AF-A0A923QE70-F1
#
_cell.length_a   1.000
_cell.length_b   1.000
_cell.length_c   1.000
_cell.angle_alpha   90.00
_cell.angle_beta   90.00
_cell.angle_gamma   90.00
#
_symmetry.space_group_name_H-M   'P 1'
#
loop_
_entity.id
_entity.type
_entity.pdbx_description
1 polymer ?
#
loop_
_entity_poly.entity_id
_entity_poly.type
_entity_poly.pdbx_seq_one_letter_code
_entity_poly.pdbx_strand_id
1 'polypeptide(L)'
;MVSLDAKLSAAVGGPTAKALATHLGLHTVGDLLRHYPRRYVERGALTPFLDLIEGEHATVVAEVVSTSKRLVRTNLWKTDVVIRDADGAQLTLAVFNKPWIDKELTAGRRAYFSGKAERFRQKMQLTNPEYQLIDDDDGVLSEEFAGTMLPIYPAAAKVSSLTVQRSVRLALELVDLGPDPLPDGLRTRHNLLGLQQALTMIHRPASYAEVGRATKRLKWDEAFVLQVVLAQRRALTRSLAGTPRAPRQGGLLAAFDAALPFTLTAGQIEVGRELTGELSESAPMYRLLQGEVGSGKTVVALRAMLQVVDSGGQAALLAPTEVLAQQHVRSLQAMLGPLALAGELGAGEVSTRVALLTGSLGAAARRTTLEQARAGLAGIVVGTHALLSEGVDFADLGLVVVDEQHRFGVEQRDALRAKGTTPPHVLVMTATPIPRTIAMTVYGDLEVSTLMELPKGRAPIASAVVSLAEHPAWIVRAWQRVREHVAQGRQAFVVCPRIGGDEVPETAVDGRRPGVAVLDVHLALVHGPLAGLRVEVLHGRMAPEDKDAVMQAYARGEIDVLVATTVIEVGVDVPNATVMVVLDAERFGVSQLHQLRGRIGRGTHAAL
;
A
#
# COMPACT_ATOMS: atom_id res chain seq x y z
N MET A 1 26.37 12.24 -29.81
CA MET A 1 25.11 12.05 -29.08
C MET A 1 25.20 10.79 -28.24
N VAL A 2 24.52 10.76 -27.11
CA VAL A 2 24.65 9.75 -26.05
C VAL A 2 23.26 9.23 -25.69
N SER A 3 23.08 7.90 -25.54
CA SER A 3 21.80 7.33 -25.14
C SER A 3 21.51 7.52 -23.65
N LEU A 4 20.25 7.33 -23.24
CA LEU A 4 19.85 7.38 -21.83
C LEU A 4 20.62 6.36 -20.96
N ASP A 5 20.90 5.17 -21.49
CA ASP A 5 21.59 4.09 -20.74
C ASP A 5 23.11 4.27 -20.66
N ALA A 6 23.66 5.30 -21.33
CA ALA A 6 25.08 5.53 -21.32
C ALA A 6 25.58 5.98 -19.94
N LYS A 7 26.82 5.62 -19.62
CA LYS A 7 27.50 6.03 -18.39
C LYS A 7 27.62 7.55 -18.32
N LEU A 8 27.38 8.12 -17.13
CA LEU A 8 27.48 9.56 -16.89
C LEU A 8 28.83 10.18 -17.26
N SER A 9 29.92 9.43 -17.16
CA SER A 9 31.25 9.91 -17.52
C SER A 9 31.35 10.39 -18.97
N ALA A 10 30.49 9.87 -19.86
CA ALA A 10 30.42 10.29 -21.26
C ALA A 10 29.75 11.66 -21.46
N ALA A 11 28.96 12.14 -20.49
CA ALA A 11 28.24 13.41 -20.58
C ALA A 11 28.84 14.53 -19.70
N VAL A 12 29.32 14.20 -18.49
CA VAL A 12 29.68 15.22 -17.47
C VAL A 12 31.13 15.13 -16.97
N GLY A 13 31.91 14.20 -17.53
CA GLY A 13 33.30 13.94 -17.14
C GLY A 13 33.44 13.02 -15.91
N GLY A 14 34.58 12.32 -15.81
CA GLY A 14 34.82 11.26 -14.83
C GLY A 14 34.70 11.68 -13.34
N PRO A 15 35.29 12.79 -12.91
CA PRO A 15 35.22 13.23 -11.50
C PRO A 15 33.79 13.56 -11.05
N THR A 16 33.06 14.33 -11.86
CA THR A 16 31.66 14.73 -11.58
C THR A 16 30.75 13.51 -11.60
N ALA A 17 30.90 12.63 -12.58
CA ALA A 17 30.14 11.37 -12.66
C ALA A 17 30.35 10.49 -11.43
N LYS A 18 31.58 10.39 -10.92
CA LYS A 18 31.89 9.63 -9.70
C LYS A 18 31.21 10.23 -8.47
N ALA A 19 31.18 11.56 -8.35
CA ALA A 19 30.51 12.24 -7.24
C ALA A 19 28.98 12.04 -7.27
N LEU A 20 28.36 12.18 -8.45
CA LEU A 20 26.93 11.94 -8.67
C LEU A 20 26.54 10.48 -8.33
N ALA A 21 27.33 9.50 -8.77
CA ALA A 21 27.11 8.09 -8.46
C ALA A 21 27.25 7.79 -6.96
N THR A 22 28.30 8.30 -6.32
CA THR A 22 28.60 7.97 -4.91
C THR A 22 27.61 8.61 -3.94
N HIS A 23 27.17 9.84 -4.21
CA HIS A 23 26.38 10.63 -3.26
C HIS A 23 24.89 10.69 -3.57
N LEU A 24 24.49 10.49 -4.83
CA LEU A 24 23.09 10.55 -5.26
C LEU A 24 22.62 9.25 -5.94
N GLY A 25 23.49 8.24 -6.10
CA GLY A 25 23.13 6.97 -6.75
C GLY A 25 22.84 7.10 -8.25
N LEU A 26 23.29 8.18 -8.90
CA LEU A 26 23.06 8.42 -10.32
C LEU A 26 24.19 7.82 -11.15
N HIS A 27 23.90 6.87 -12.05
CA HIS A 27 24.92 6.14 -12.80
C HIS A 27 24.88 6.41 -14.32
N THR A 28 23.68 6.66 -14.85
CA THR A 28 23.42 6.85 -16.28
C THR A 28 22.96 8.26 -16.62
N VAL A 29 23.02 8.63 -17.91
CA VAL A 29 22.46 9.90 -18.41
C VAL A 29 20.96 9.97 -18.09
N GLY A 30 20.24 8.85 -18.22
CA GLY A 30 18.82 8.74 -17.86
C GLY A 30 18.56 8.97 -16.38
N ASP A 31 19.40 8.46 -15.48
CA ASP A 31 19.26 8.70 -14.03
C ASP A 31 19.35 10.20 -13.72
N LEU A 32 20.31 10.89 -14.35
CA LEU A 32 20.51 12.33 -14.15
C LEU A 32 19.35 13.17 -14.73
N LEU A 33 18.84 12.83 -15.91
CA LEU A 33 17.68 13.51 -16.51
C LEU A 33 16.35 13.17 -15.82
N ARG A 34 16.30 12.10 -15.02
CA ARG A 34 15.15 11.75 -14.17
C ARG A 34 15.31 12.23 -12.74
N HIS A 35 16.44 12.84 -12.40
CA HIS A 35 16.67 13.47 -11.11
C HIS A 35 16.05 14.88 -11.10
N TYR A 36 14.73 14.91 -10.91
CA TYR A 36 13.94 16.14 -11.05
C TYR A 36 14.19 17.16 -9.92
N PRO A 37 14.01 18.47 -10.19
CA PRO A 37 14.07 19.51 -9.16
C PRO A 37 13.00 19.30 -8.08
N ARG A 38 13.35 19.58 -6.81
CA ARG A 38 12.42 19.55 -5.67
C ARG A 38 11.51 20.79 -5.65
N ARG A 39 12.04 21.94 -6.08
CA ARG A 39 11.31 23.21 -6.16
C ARG A 39 11.88 24.11 -7.25
N TYR A 40 11.13 25.13 -7.61
CA TYR A 40 11.53 26.18 -8.55
C TYR A 40 11.46 27.52 -7.85
N VAL A 41 12.39 28.42 -8.14
CA VAL A 41 12.42 29.78 -7.60
C VAL A 41 12.49 30.75 -8.76
N GLU A 42 11.67 31.80 -8.72
CA GLU A 42 11.74 32.87 -9.72
C GLU A 42 13.00 33.70 -9.53
N ARG A 43 13.63 34.08 -10.65
CA ARG A 43 14.84 34.89 -10.63
C ARG A 43 14.51 36.25 -9.99
N GLY A 44 15.10 36.50 -8.82
CA GLY A 44 14.86 37.71 -8.02
C GLY A 44 14.01 37.51 -6.76
N ALA A 45 13.36 36.35 -6.59
CA ALA A 45 12.60 36.02 -5.38
C ALA A 45 13.51 35.39 -4.31
N LEU A 46 13.44 35.92 -3.08
CA LEU A 46 14.18 35.39 -1.93
C LEU A 46 13.47 34.13 -1.39
N THR A 47 14.23 33.17 -0.88
CA THR A 47 13.69 31.89 -0.37
C THR A 47 13.51 31.94 1.15
N PRO A 48 12.32 31.63 1.71
CA PRO A 48 12.12 31.58 3.16
C PRO A 48 13.07 30.61 3.87
N PHE A 49 13.60 31.01 5.03
CA PHE A 49 14.51 30.19 5.84
C PHE A 49 13.81 29.20 6.79
N LEU A 50 12.47 29.28 6.89
CA LEU A 50 11.64 28.48 7.80
C LEU A 50 11.75 26.96 7.59
N ASP A 51 12.18 26.50 6.41
CA ASP A 51 12.26 25.08 6.07
C ASP A 51 13.65 24.45 6.26
N LEU A 52 14.60 25.16 6.89
CA LEU A 52 15.96 24.63 7.09
C LEU A 52 16.01 23.58 8.19
N ILE A 53 16.34 22.34 7.83
CA ILE A 53 16.54 21.21 8.75
C ILE A 53 18.01 21.12 9.15
N GLU A 54 18.29 21.00 10.45
CA GLU A 54 19.65 20.85 10.97
C GLU A 54 20.29 19.54 10.49
N GLY A 55 21.53 19.63 10.00
CA GLY A 55 22.29 18.50 9.47
C GLY A 55 22.16 18.29 7.96
N GLU A 56 21.17 18.91 7.32
CA GLU A 56 20.92 18.73 5.88
C GLU A 56 21.66 19.77 5.01
N HIS A 57 21.91 19.40 3.74
CA HIS A 57 22.35 20.34 2.72
C HIS A 57 21.17 21.14 2.19
N ALA A 58 21.23 22.45 2.31
CA ALA A 58 20.20 23.36 1.84
C ALA A 58 20.75 24.36 0.81
N THR A 59 19.91 24.72 -0.17
CA THR A 59 20.19 25.77 -1.16
C THR A 59 19.14 26.88 -1.02
N VAL A 60 19.58 28.11 -0.77
CA VAL A 60 18.72 29.28 -0.57
C VAL A 60 19.14 30.43 -1.48
N VAL A 61 18.18 31.24 -1.90
CA VAL A 61 18.41 32.55 -2.55
C VAL A 61 18.18 33.64 -1.51
N ALA A 62 19.20 34.46 -1.26
CA ALA A 62 19.14 35.48 -0.21
C ALA A 62 19.92 36.74 -0.58
N GLU A 63 19.57 37.85 0.05
CA GLU A 63 20.28 39.13 -0.07
C GLU A 63 21.30 39.28 1.05
N VAL A 64 22.50 39.75 0.73
CA VAL A 64 23.55 40.00 1.72
C VAL A 64 23.25 41.29 2.48
N VAL A 65 23.15 41.20 3.81
CA VAL A 65 22.91 42.34 4.70
C VAL A 65 24.22 42.95 5.18
N SER A 66 25.16 42.11 5.59
CA SER A 66 26.44 42.58 6.13
C SER A 66 27.48 41.48 6.11
N THR A 67 28.74 41.87 5.98
CA THR A 67 29.90 40.97 6.13
C THR A 67 30.79 41.45 7.26
N SER A 68 31.25 40.51 8.08
CA SER A 68 32.22 40.79 9.15
C SER A 68 33.34 39.77 9.11
N LYS A 69 34.57 40.26 9.21
CA LYS A 69 35.78 39.43 9.12
C LYS A 69 36.52 39.48 10.44
N ARG A 70 36.85 38.30 10.97
CA ARG A 70 37.62 38.17 12.21
C ARG A 70 38.65 37.05 12.14
N LEU A 71 39.78 37.26 12.80
CA LEU A 71 40.76 36.21 13.04
C LEU A 71 40.31 35.37 14.24
N VAL A 72 40.20 34.04 14.07
CA VAL A 72 39.70 33.14 15.13
C VAL A 72 40.86 32.40 15.80
N ARG A 73 41.89 32.05 15.05
CA ARG A 73 43.15 31.44 15.51
C ARG A 73 44.30 31.89 14.61
N THR A 74 45.54 31.65 14.99
CA THR A 74 46.74 31.84 14.16
C THR A 74 46.51 31.16 12.80
N ASN A 75 46.51 31.93 11.71
CA ASN A 75 46.24 31.50 10.33
C ASN A 75 44.82 31.00 9.99
N LEU A 76 43.79 31.25 10.82
CA LEU A 76 42.40 30.93 10.47
C LEU A 76 41.50 32.17 10.49
N TRP A 77 41.20 32.67 9.29
CA TRP A 77 40.21 33.73 9.07
C TRP A 77 38.80 33.15 9.01
N LYS A 78 37.87 33.81 9.70
CA LYS A 78 36.44 33.57 9.60
C LYS A 78 35.74 34.83 9.11
N THR A 79 34.98 34.68 8.04
CA THR A 79 34.09 35.71 7.49
C THR A 79 32.66 35.28 7.77
N ASP A 80 31.95 36.04 8.60
CA ASP A 80 30.53 35.86 8.87
C ASP A 80 29.74 36.78 7.92
N VAL A 81 28.94 36.18 7.05
CA VAL A 81 28.05 36.89 6.11
C VAL A 81 26.63 36.73 6.61
N VAL A 82 25.95 37.83 6.92
CA VAL A 82 24.54 37.82 7.29
C VAL A 82 23.72 38.00 6.02
N ILE A 83 22.81 37.06 5.78
CA ILE A 83 21.90 37.08 4.63
C ILE A 83 20.44 37.18 5.12
N ARG A 84 19.57 37.74 4.28
CA ARG A 84 18.14 37.93 4.56
C ARG A 84 17.27 37.27 3.49
N ASP A 85 16.18 36.65 3.92
CA ASP A 85 15.15 36.07 3.04
C ASP A 85 14.00 37.06 2.71
N ALA A 86 12.94 36.57 2.05
CA ALA A 86 11.77 37.35 1.67
C ALA A 86 10.99 37.88 2.88
N ASP A 87 10.96 37.11 3.97
CA ASP A 87 10.19 37.41 5.18
C ASP A 87 10.98 38.26 6.18
N GLY A 88 12.22 38.62 5.84
CA GLY A 88 13.10 39.43 6.68
C GLY A 88 13.88 38.63 7.73
N ALA A 89 13.76 37.30 7.76
CA ALA A 89 14.55 36.44 8.61
C ALA A 89 16.02 36.49 8.20
N GLN A 90 16.92 36.36 9.18
CA GLN A 90 18.36 36.45 8.96
C GLN A 90 19.05 35.12 9.23
N LEU A 91 19.95 34.74 8.33
CA LEU A 91 20.78 33.54 8.46
C LEU A 91 22.26 33.96 8.37
N THR A 92 23.12 33.30 9.16
CA THR A 92 24.56 33.55 9.12
C THR A 92 25.25 32.51 8.25
N LEU A 93 26.12 32.94 7.36
CA LEU A 93 27.04 32.08 6.62
C LEU A 93 28.41 32.18 7.28
N ALA A 94 28.90 31.08 7.85
CA ALA A 94 30.20 31.02 8.48
C ALA A 94 31.23 30.49 7.48
N VAL A 95 32.01 31.40 6.88
CA VAL A 95 33.03 31.01 5.90
C VAL A 95 34.43 31.07 6.52
N PHE A 96 35.13 29.95 6.46
CA PHE A 96 36.49 29.79 6.96
C PHE A 96 37.49 29.75 5.81
N ASN A 97 38.65 30.37 6.01
CA ASN A 97 39.80 30.29 5.10
C ASN A 97 39.57 30.83 3.68
N LYS A 98 38.54 31.66 3.46
CA LYS A 98 38.29 32.40 2.21
C LYS A 98 38.21 33.91 2.48
N PRO A 99 39.35 34.58 2.69
CA PRO A 99 39.39 35.97 3.14
C PRO A 99 39.02 37.01 2.06
N TRP A 100 38.68 36.59 0.84
CA TRP A 100 38.24 37.45 -0.27
C TRP A 100 36.72 37.59 -0.38
N ILE A 101 35.96 36.74 0.31
CA ILE A 101 34.49 36.71 0.21
C ILE A 101 33.83 38.00 0.68
N ASP A 102 34.45 38.70 1.63
CA ASP A 102 34.00 40.02 2.09
C ASP A 102 33.99 41.08 0.97
N LYS A 103 34.83 40.91 -0.06
CA LYS A 103 34.87 41.79 -1.24
C LYS A 103 33.83 41.42 -2.31
N GLU A 104 33.47 40.14 -2.42
CA GLU A 104 32.50 39.66 -3.42
C GLU A 104 31.05 39.75 -2.95
N LEU A 105 30.81 39.38 -1.70
CA LEU A 105 29.50 39.42 -1.05
C LEU A 105 29.33 40.73 -0.28
N THR A 106 29.16 41.84 -1.00
CA THR A 106 28.87 43.14 -0.40
C THR A 106 27.38 43.29 -0.08
N ALA A 107 27.04 44.16 0.87
CA ALA A 107 25.66 44.43 1.25
C ALA A 107 24.81 44.87 0.05
N GLY A 108 23.59 44.37 -0.05
CA GLY A 108 22.65 44.62 -1.15
C GLY A 108 22.78 43.65 -2.34
N ARG A 109 23.86 42.87 -2.43
CA ARG A 109 23.97 41.85 -3.50
C ARG A 109 23.13 40.62 -3.17
N ARG A 110 22.57 40.01 -4.21
CA ARG A 110 21.82 38.76 -4.12
C ARG A 110 22.67 37.61 -4.64
N ALA A 111 22.59 36.46 -3.98
CA ALA A 111 23.33 35.28 -4.38
C ALA A 111 22.61 33.99 -3.98
N TYR A 112 22.98 32.92 -4.68
CA TYR A 112 22.73 31.56 -4.22
C TYR A 112 23.69 31.23 -3.10
N PHE A 113 23.19 30.52 -2.09
CA PHE A 113 23.99 29.91 -1.05
C PHE A 113 23.58 28.46 -0.90
N SER A 114 24.52 27.54 -1.12
CA SER A 114 24.31 26.10 -0.99
C SER A 114 25.32 25.53 0.00
N GLY A 115 24.84 25.00 1.12
CA GLY A 115 25.72 24.46 2.15
C GLY A 115 24.97 23.63 3.18
N LYS A 116 25.72 23.05 4.11
CA LYS A 116 25.13 22.30 5.22
C LYS A 116 24.60 23.24 6.28
N ALA A 117 23.34 23.05 6.65
CA ALA A 117 22.69 23.77 7.74
C ALA A 117 23.11 23.18 9.08
N GLU A 118 23.78 23.98 9.91
CA GLU A 118 24.29 23.56 11.22
C GLU A 118 23.84 24.56 12.29
N ARG A 119 23.59 24.04 13.50
CA ARG A 119 23.27 24.89 14.64
C ARG A 119 24.53 25.20 15.44
N PHE A 120 24.88 26.47 15.53
CA PHE A 120 25.99 26.93 16.36
C PHE A 120 25.48 27.97 17.35
N ARG A 121 25.68 27.72 18.66
CA ARG A 121 25.21 28.60 19.75
C ARG A 121 23.72 28.96 19.63
N GLN A 122 22.87 27.95 19.40
CA GLN A 122 21.42 28.08 19.25
C GLN A 122 20.95 28.89 18.00
N LYS A 123 21.86 29.26 17.09
CA LYS A 123 21.51 29.90 15.82
C LYS A 123 21.82 28.97 14.65
N MET A 124 20.91 28.93 13.67
CA MET A 124 21.15 28.24 12.40
C MET A 124 22.17 29.02 11.58
N GLN A 125 23.10 28.30 10.95
CA GLN A 125 24.08 28.87 10.03
C GLN A 125 24.39 27.89 8.89
N LEU A 126 24.85 28.41 7.76
CA LEU A 126 25.48 27.59 6.71
C LEU A 126 26.99 27.68 6.87
N THR A 127 27.65 26.54 7.06
CA THR A 127 29.11 26.48 7.18
C THR A 127 29.74 26.28 5.80
N ASN A 128 30.68 27.16 5.41
CA ASN A 128 31.38 27.14 4.12
C ASN A 128 30.48 26.88 2.89
N PRO A 129 29.35 27.60 2.72
CA PRO A 129 28.49 27.39 1.57
C PRO A 129 29.22 27.71 0.25
N GLU A 130 28.87 26.97 -0.79
CA GLU A 130 29.07 27.41 -2.17
C GLU A 130 28.13 28.57 -2.45
N TYR A 131 28.59 29.55 -3.21
CA TYR A 131 27.76 30.67 -3.62
C TYR A 131 27.94 31.01 -5.09
N GLN A 132 26.91 31.64 -5.66
CA GLN A 132 26.95 32.20 -7.00
C GLN A 132 26.15 33.51 -6.99
N LEU A 133 26.79 34.61 -7.39
CA LEU A 133 26.17 35.92 -7.45
C LEU A 133 25.07 35.95 -8.51
N ILE A 134 23.99 36.67 -8.21
CA ILE A 134 22.92 37.00 -9.16
C ILE A 134 23.23 38.42 -9.61
N ASP A 135 23.88 38.55 -10.78
CA ASP A 135 24.13 39.85 -11.39
C ASP A 135 22.91 40.27 -12.21
N ASP A 136 22.44 41.50 -11.98
CA ASP A 136 21.28 42.08 -12.65
C ASP A 136 21.64 42.72 -14.01
N ASP A 137 22.92 42.88 -14.38
CA ASP A 137 23.32 43.76 -15.50
C ASP A 137 24.57 43.37 -16.32
N ASP A 138 24.77 42.10 -16.69
CA ASP A 138 25.80 41.73 -17.68
C ASP A 138 25.29 40.73 -18.74
N GLY A 139 25.10 41.24 -19.96
CA GLY A 139 24.52 40.56 -21.13
C GLY A 139 25.39 39.48 -21.79
N VAL A 140 26.38 38.89 -21.10
CA VAL A 140 27.25 37.83 -21.67
C VAL A 140 27.23 36.54 -20.84
N LEU A 141 26.78 36.60 -19.58
CA LEU A 141 26.57 35.40 -18.73
C LEU A 141 25.09 34.99 -18.66
N SER A 142 24.21 35.67 -19.40
CA SER A 142 22.76 35.46 -19.38
C SER A 142 22.27 34.19 -20.10
N GLU A 143 23.06 33.61 -21.01
CA GLU A 143 22.68 32.38 -21.74
C GLU A 143 22.77 31.12 -20.87
N GLU A 144 23.72 31.07 -19.92
CA GLU A 144 23.91 29.91 -19.04
C GLU A 144 22.69 29.63 -18.15
N PHE A 145 21.87 30.66 -17.91
CA PHE A 145 20.66 30.66 -17.07
C PHE A 145 19.52 31.43 -17.75
N ALA A 146 19.27 31.17 -19.03
CA ALA A 146 18.20 31.80 -19.83
C ALA A 146 16.75 31.58 -19.30
N GLY A 147 16.57 30.83 -18.21
CA GLY A 147 15.26 30.63 -17.57
C GLY A 147 14.98 31.71 -16.52
N THR A 148 13.79 32.30 -16.59
CA THR A 148 13.18 33.12 -15.52
C THR A 148 12.96 32.31 -14.23
N MET A 149 12.98 30.98 -14.30
CA MET A 149 12.87 30.07 -13.16
C MET A 149 14.10 29.20 -12.96
N LEU A 150 14.42 28.99 -11.70
CA LEU A 150 15.63 28.33 -11.24
C LEU A 150 15.26 27.03 -10.52
N PRO A 151 15.65 25.88 -11.07
CA PRO A 151 15.42 24.59 -10.42
C PRO A 151 16.36 24.41 -9.23
N ILE A 152 15.81 23.93 -8.11
CA ILE A 152 16.58 23.52 -6.94
C ILE A 152 16.47 22.00 -6.80
N TYR A 153 17.62 21.32 -6.91
CA TYR A 153 17.73 19.87 -6.83
C TYR A 153 18.01 19.41 -5.40
N PRO A 154 17.63 18.16 -5.05
CA PRO A 154 18.15 17.49 -3.86
C PRO A 154 19.69 17.50 -3.84
N ALA A 155 20.28 18.12 -2.83
CA ALA A 155 21.74 18.21 -2.68
C ALA A 155 22.27 17.14 -1.72
N ALA A 156 23.53 16.74 -1.89
CA ALA A 156 24.24 15.83 -0.99
C ALA A 156 25.62 16.39 -0.63
N ALA A 157 26.30 15.77 0.34
CA ALA A 157 27.50 16.32 1.00
C ALA A 157 28.61 16.84 0.07
N LYS A 158 28.76 16.27 -1.14
CA LYS A 158 29.75 16.70 -2.15
C LYS A 158 29.15 17.01 -3.52
N VAL A 159 27.83 17.14 -3.60
CA VAL A 159 27.11 17.44 -4.85
C VAL A 159 26.08 18.52 -4.54
N SER A 160 26.36 19.75 -4.98
CA SER A 160 25.43 20.86 -4.83
C SER A 160 24.37 20.85 -5.94
N SER A 161 23.26 21.57 -5.69
CA SER A 161 22.21 21.78 -6.70
C SER A 161 22.77 22.39 -7.99
N LEU A 162 23.78 23.26 -7.89
CA LEU A 162 24.45 23.86 -9.04
C LEU A 162 25.26 22.83 -9.84
N THR A 163 25.94 21.90 -9.17
CA THR A 163 26.64 20.80 -9.85
C THR A 163 25.66 19.94 -10.64
N VAL A 164 24.50 19.60 -10.06
CA VAL A 164 23.45 18.82 -10.73
C VAL A 164 22.92 19.59 -11.93
N GLN A 165 22.59 20.87 -11.76
CA GLN A 165 22.06 21.71 -12.84
C GLN A 165 23.00 21.80 -14.04
N ARG A 166 24.30 22.04 -13.81
CA ARG A 166 25.32 22.07 -14.87
C ARG A 166 25.44 20.72 -15.56
N SER A 167 25.38 19.64 -14.79
CA SER A 167 25.43 18.26 -15.28
C SER A 167 24.24 17.94 -16.18
N VAL A 168 23.02 18.30 -15.74
CA VAL A 168 21.78 18.12 -16.51
C VAL A 168 21.82 18.90 -17.81
N ARG A 169 22.36 20.13 -17.83
CA ARG A 169 22.50 20.93 -19.06
C ARG A 169 23.34 20.19 -20.11
N LEU A 170 24.53 19.74 -19.72
CA LEU A 170 25.42 18.98 -20.61
C LEU A 170 24.74 17.69 -21.10
N ALA A 171 24.00 17.01 -20.21
CA ALA A 171 23.24 15.83 -20.59
C ALA A 171 22.13 16.16 -21.61
N LEU A 172 21.35 17.22 -21.42
CA LEU A 172 20.27 17.62 -22.34
C LEU A 172 20.77 18.01 -23.74
N GLU A 173 21.98 18.56 -23.84
CA GLU A 173 22.60 18.95 -25.12
C GLU A 173 23.17 17.73 -25.88
N LEU A 174 23.62 16.71 -25.15
CA LEU A 174 24.28 15.53 -25.73
C LEU A 174 23.35 14.34 -25.92
N VAL A 175 22.21 14.29 -25.24
CA VAL A 175 21.32 13.13 -25.22
C VAL A 175 20.60 12.97 -26.56
N ASP A 176 20.60 11.74 -27.07
CA ASP A 176 19.64 11.29 -28.06
C ASP A 176 18.62 10.39 -27.35
N LEU A 177 17.37 10.86 -27.28
CA LEU A 177 16.28 10.16 -26.62
C LEU A 177 15.68 9.05 -27.49
N GLY A 178 16.02 8.99 -28.79
CA GLY A 178 15.33 8.13 -29.73
C GLY A 178 13.85 8.51 -29.92
N PRO A 179 13.00 7.57 -30.35
CA PRO A 179 11.58 7.85 -30.56
C PRO A 179 10.86 8.12 -29.23
N ASP A 180 9.83 8.97 -29.28
CA ASP A 180 9.01 9.24 -28.10
C ASP A 180 8.31 7.94 -27.65
N PRO A 181 8.39 7.56 -26.37
CA PRO A 181 7.74 6.35 -25.86
C PRO A 181 6.21 6.42 -25.94
N LEU A 182 5.62 7.62 -26.02
CA LEU A 182 4.19 7.78 -26.24
C LEU A 182 3.88 7.88 -27.74
N PRO A 183 2.92 7.08 -28.25
CA PRO A 183 2.44 7.20 -29.63
C PRO A 183 1.87 8.60 -29.93
N ASP A 184 2.13 9.10 -31.14
CA ASP A 184 1.73 10.46 -31.55
C ASP A 184 0.21 10.71 -31.47
N GLY A 185 -0.60 9.69 -31.74
CA GLY A 185 -2.06 9.77 -31.60
C GLY A 185 -2.49 10.05 -30.15
N LEU A 186 -1.80 9.45 -29.17
CA LEU A 186 -2.08 9.66 -27.75
C LEU A 186 -1.61 11.05 -27.31
N ARG A 187 -0.43 11.48 -27.77
CA ARG A 187 0.11 12.82 -27.50
C ARG A 187 -0.83 13.92 -28.02
N THR A 188 -1.30 13.78 -29.25
CA THR A 188 -2.22 14.74 -29.89
C THR A 188 -3.55 14.79 -29.16
N ARG A 189 -4.15 13.62 -28.86
CA ARG A 189 -5.46 13.54 -28.18
C ARG A 189 -5.45 14.18 -26.79
N HIS A 190 -4.35 14.05 -26.05
CA HIS A 190 -4.25 14.54 -24.67
C HIS A 190 -3.46 15.86 -24.54
N ASN A 191 -3.07 16.46 -25.67
CA ASN A 191 -2.26 17.68 -25.76
C ASN A 191 -0.98 17.59 -24.90
N LEU A 192 -0.20 16.54 -25.15
CA LEU A 192 1.02 16.23 -24.40
C LEU A 192 2.26 16.64 -25.20
N LEU A 193 3.26 17.17 -24.49
CA LEU A 193 4.56 17.55 -25.06
C LEU A 193 5.34 16.34 -25.62
N GLY A 194 6.35 16.59 -26.45
CA GLY A 194 7.37 15.56 -26.71
C GLY A 194 8.26 15.33 -25.51
N LEU A 195 8.87 14.14 -25.37
CA LEU A 195 9.74 13.81 -24.25
C LEU A 195 10.90 14.79 -24.10
N GLN A 196 11.60 15.14 -25.19
CA GLN A 196 12.68 16.14 -25.18
C GLN A 196 12.20 17.48 -24.62
N GLN A 197 11.03 17.96 -25.07
CA GLN A 197 10.47 19.23 -24.60
C GLN A 197 10.09 19.16 -23.12
N ALA A 198 9.55 18.04 -22.65
CA ALA A 198 9.20 17.87 -21.24
C ALA A 198 10.43 17.81 -20.34
N LEU A 199 11.49 17.10 -20.74
CA LEU A 199 12.76 17.08 -20.00
C LEU A 199 13.43 18.45 -19.99
N THR A 200 13.40 19.17 -21.11
CA THR A 200 13.89 20.57 -21.13
C THR A 200 13.07 21.47 -20.21
N MET A 201 11.73 21.40 -20.27
CA MET A 201 10.86 22.27 -19.47
C MET A 201 10.84 21.92 -17.97
N ILE A 202 11.09 20.67 -17.57
CA ILE A 202 11.19 20.32 -16.15
C ILE A 202 12.52 20.81 -15.56
N HIS A 203 13.59 20.84 -16.33
CA HIS A 203 14.93 21.25 -15.86
C HIS A 203 15.28 22.71 -16.15
N ARG A 204 14.68 23.32 -17.18
CA ARG A 204 14.90 24.71 -17.60
C ARG A 204 13.56 25.40 -17.94
N PRO A 205 12.61 25.50 -16.98
CA PRO A 205 11.34 26.18 -17.24
C PRO A 205 11.52 27.69 -17.38
N ALA A 206 10.74 28.29 -18.27
CA ALA A 206 10.52 29.74 -18.28
C ALA A 206 9.37 30.16 -17.34
N SER A 207 8.46 29.24 -16.98
CA SER A 207 7.34 29.55 -16.07
C SER A 207 6.80 28.32 -15.35
N TYR A 208 6.02 28.53 -14.28
CA TYR A 208 5.32 27.46 -13.56
C TYR A 208 4.33 26.72 -14.48
N ALA A 209 3.79 27.39 -15.51
CA ALA A 209 2.93 26.75 -16.50
C ALA A 209 3.69 25.69 -17.31
N GLU A 210 4.97 25.94 -17.66
CA GLU A 210 5.82 24.95 -18.32
C GLU A 210 6.16 23.78 -17.40
N VAL A 211 6.48 24.05 -16.14
CA VAL A 211 6.66 23.00 -15.12
C VAL A 211 5.42 22.12 -15.03
N GLY A 212 4.22 22.71 -15.02
CA GLY A 212 2.96 21.98 -14.99
C GLY A 212 2.77 21.08 -16.22
N ARG A 213 3.03 21.59 -17.43
CA ARG A 213 2.93 20.81 -18.68
C ARG A 213 3.96 19.68 -18.73
N ALA A 214 5.21 19.95 -18.34
CA ALA A 214 6.28 18.95 -18.28
C ALA A 214 5.97 17.86 -17.25
N THR A 215 5.55 18.26 -16.04
CA THR A 215 5.15 17.34 -14.97
C THR A 215 3.99 16.45 -15.42
N LYS A 216 2.98 17.02 -16.07
CA LYS A 216 1.88 16.25 -16.65
C LYS A 216 2.41 15.22 -17.64
N ARG A 217 3.25 15.62 -18.59
CA ARG A 217 3.82 14.73 -19.61
C ARG A 217 4.65 13.59 -18.98
N LEU A 218 5.50 13.86 -17.99
CA LEU A 218 6.35 12.86 -17.34
C LEU A 218 5.54 11.90 -16.46
N LYS A 219 4.49 12.38 -15.78
CA LYS A 219 3.52 11.51 -15.09
C LYS A 219 2.80 10.58 -16.06
N TRP A 220 2.51 11.06 -17.27
CA TRP A 220 1.94 10.23 -18.33
C TRP A 220 2.91 9.15 -18.82
N ASP A 221 4.23 9.40 -18.89
CA ASP A 221 5.22 8.32 -19.19
C ASP A 221 5.11 7.20 -18.18
N GLU A 222 5.18 7.53 -16.89
CA GLU A 222 5.16 6.56 -15.81
C GLU A 222 3.86 5.74 -15.81
N ALA A 223 2.72 6.44 -15.93
CA ALA A 223 1.42 5.77 -16.01
C ALA A 223 1.29 4.91 -17.27
N PHE A 224 1.74 5.39 -18.43
CA PHE A 224 1.65 4.68 -19.70
C PHE A 224 2.51 3.42 -19.70
N VAL A 225 3.77 3.51 -19.25
CA VAL A 225 4.66 2.34 -19.14
C VAL A 225 4.04 1.27 -18.26
N LEU A 226 3.52 1.66 -17.09
CA LEU A 226 2.79 0.73 -16.22
C LEU A 226 1.61 0.11 -16.96
N GLN A 227 0.76 0.91 -17.61
CA GLN A 227 -0.41 0.40 -18.36
C GLN A 227 -0.05 -0.54 -19.50
N VAL A 228 1.03 -0.28 -20.23
CA VAL A 228 1.50 -1.14 -21.32
C VAL A 228 1.93 -2.50 -20.79
N VAL A 229 2.70 -2.54 -19.69
CA VAL A 229 3.10 -3.81 -19.06
C VAL A 229 1.86 -4.61 -18.62
N LEU A 230 0.86 -3.95 -18.03
CA LEU A 230 -0.39 -4.62 -17.64
C LEU A 230 -1.21 -5.08 -18.85
N ALA A 231 -1.25 -4.30 -19.93
CA ALA A 231 -1.93 -4.67 -21.16
C ALA A 231 -1.25 -5.87 -21.84
N GLN A 232 0.08 -5.91 -21.87
CA GLN A 232 0.86 -7.05 -22.38
C GLN A 232 0.60 -8.32 -21.55
N ARG A 233 0.58 -8.21 -20.21
CA ARG A 233 0.23 -9.34 -19.33
C ARG A 233 -1.20 -9.84 -19.57
N ARG A 234 -2.17 -8.94 -19.75
CA ARG A 234 -3.56 -9.32 -20.07
C ARG A 234 -3.65 -9.98 -21.44
N ALA A 235 -2.95 -9.47 -22.45
CA ALA A 235 -2.91 -10.06 -23.79
C ALA A 235 -2.29 -11.47 -23.77
N LEU A 236 -1.18 -11.65 -23.06
CA LEU A 236 -0.55 -12.96 -22.85
C LEU A 236 -1.52 -13.92 -22.17
N THR A 237 -2.20 -13.47 -21.11
CA THR A 237 -3.16 -14.29 -20.36
C THR A 237 -4.35 -14.71 -21.22
N ARG A 238 -4.90 -13.80 -22.04
CA ARG A 238 -5.97 -14.12 -22.99
C ARG A 238 -5.54 -15.06 -24.11
N SER A 239 -4.25 -15.12 -24.42
CA SER A 239 -3.71 -16.08 -25.40
C SER A 239 -3.55 -17.50 -24.83
N LEU A 240 -3.63 -17.68 -23.51
CA LEU A 240 -3.60 -19.00 -22.90
C LEU A 240 -4.91 -19.73 -23.18
N ALA A 241 -4.82 -20.99 -23.60
CA ALA A 241 -5.98 -21.86 -23.72
C ALA A 241 -6.44 -22.31 -22.33
N GLY A 242 -7.67 -21.93 -21.96
CA GLY A 242 -8.40 -22.42 -20.79
C GLY A 242 -9.55 -23.35 -21.20
N THR A 243 -10.15 -24.01 -20.21
CA THR A 243 -11.32 -24.87 -20.40
C THR A 243 -12.59 -24.06 -20.15
N PRO A 244 -13.46 -23.83 -21.16
CA PRO A 244 -14.73 -23.15 -20.96
C PRO A 244 -15.63 -23.86 -19.94
N ARG A 245 -16.16 -23.12 -18.97
CA ARG A 245 -17.05 -23.58 -17.90
C ARG A 245 -18.44 -23.00 -18.11
N ALA A 246 -19.11 -23.44 -19.17
CA ALA A 246 -20.46 -22.95 -19.50
C ALA A 246 -21.49 -23.36 -18.43
N PRO A 247 -22.46 -22.48 -18.09
CA PRO A 247 -23.50 -22.79 -17.12
C PRO A 247 -24.42 -23.92 -17.63
N ARG A 248 -24.74 -24.87 -16.75
CA ARG A 248 -25.67 -25.97 -17.03
C ARG A 248 -27.07 -25.64 -16.54
N GLN A 249 -28.08 -25.75 -17.42
CA GLN A 249 -29.47 -25.61 -16.99
C GLN A 249 -29.89 -26.76 -16.06
N GLY A 250 -30.57 -26.43 -14.97
CA GLY A 250 -30.97 -27.41 -13.95
C GLY A 250 -29.79 -28.05 -13.21
N GLY A 251 -28.59 -27.46 -13.30
CA GLY A 251 -27.43 -27.88 -12.53
C GLY A 251 -27.49 -27.45 -11.06
N LEU A 252 -26.39 -27.71 -10.37
CA LEU A 252 -26.15 -27.40 -8.98
C LEU A 252 -26.27 -25.90 -8.69
N LEU A 253 -25.78 -25.05 -9.60
CA LEU A 253 -25.94 -23.60 -9.45
C LEU A 253 -27.42 -23.18 -9.46
N ALA A 254 -28.22 -23.74 -10.39
CA ALA A 254 -29.64 -23.41 -10.49
C ALA A 254 -30.43 -23.90 -9.27
N ALA A 255 -30.11 -25.11 -8.78
CA ALA A 255 -30.70 -25.66 -7.55
C ALA A 255 -30.34 -24.81 -6.32
N PHE A 256 -29.08 -24.35 -6.24
CA PHE A 256 -28.62 -23.46 -5.17
C PHE A 256 -29.34 -22.10 -5.20
N ASP A 257 -29.40 -21.45 -6.36
CA ASP A 257 -30.05 -20.15 -6.51
C ASP A 257 -31.54 -20.21 -6.14
N ALA A 258 -32.23 -21.32 -6.43
CA ALA A 258 -33.62 -21.55 -6.04
C ALA A 258 -33.83 -21.78 -4.53
N ALA A 259 -32.80 -22.26 -3.82
CA ALA A 259 -32.85 -22.56 -2.39
C ALA A 259 -32.40 -21.37 -1.50
N LEU A 260 -31.92 -20.27 -2.09
CA LEU A 260 -31.42 -19.13 -1.32
C LEU A 260 -32.52 -18.50 -0.45
N PRO A 261 -32.29 -18.33 0.87
CA PRO A 261 -33.28 -17.74 1.77
C PRO A 261 -33.33 -16.20 1.70
N PHE A 262 -32.56 -15.60 0.79
CA PHE A 262 -32.48 -14.16 0.60
C PHE A 262 -32.34 -13.81 -0.88
N THR A 263 -32.72 -12.58 -1.24
CA THR A 263 -32.52 -12.05 -2.59
C THR A 263 -31.12 -11.49 -2.73
N LEU A 264 -30.43 -11.85 -3.82
CA LEU A 264 -29.15 -11.24 -4.17
C LEU A 264 -29.30 -9.74 -4.43
N THR A 265 -28.26 -8.96 -4.10
CA THR A 265 -28.23 -7.52 -4.40
C THR A 265 -27.98 -7.28 -5.89
N ALA A 266 -28.23 -6.07 -6.37
CA ALA A 266 -28.00 -5.73 -7.79
C ALA A 266 -26.51 -5.90 -8.16
N GLY A 267 -25.61 -5.46 -7.28
CA GLY A 267 -24.17 -5.66 -7.46
C GLY A 267 -23.76 -7.14 -7.48
N GLN A 268 -24.37 -7.99 -6.64
CA GLN A 268 -24.09 -9.44 -6.67
C GLN A 268 -24.57 -10.11 -7.97
N ILE A 269 -25.68 -9.65 -8.54
CA ILE A 269 -26.22 -10.13 -9.81
C ILE A 269 -25.33 -9.69 -10.97
N GLU A 270 -24.91 -8.42 -11.00
CA GLU A 270 -24.05 -7.85 -12.03
C GLU A 270 -22.69 -8.56 -12.07
N VAL A 271 -21.99 -8.61 -10.93
CA VAL A 271 -20.71 -9.31 -10.81
C VAL A 271 -20.86 -10.81 -11.09
N GLY A 272 -21.96 -11.43 -10.64
CA GLY A 272 -22.24 -12.82 -10.96
C GLY A 272 -22.34 -13.06 -12.47
N ARG A 273 -22.97 -12.15 -13.23
CA ARG A 273 -23.06 -12.24 -14.69
C ARG A 273 -21.70 -12.07 -15.35
N GLU A 274 -20.88 -11.15 -14.87
CA GLU A 274 -19.49 -10.96 -15.36
C GLU A 274 -18.70 -12.26 -15.21
N LEU A 275 -18.70 -12.84 -13.99
CA LEU A 275 -18.02 -14.10 -13.70
C LEU A 275 -18.54 -15.24 -14.58
N THR A 276 -19.86 -15.38 -14.73
CA THR A 276 -20.44 -16.42 -15.59
C THR A 276 -20.00 -16.29 -17.04
N GLY A 277 -19.95 -15.05 -17.57
CA GLY A 277 -19.48 -14.77 -18.92
C GLY A 277 -18.03 -15.20 -19.11
N GLU A 278 -17.13 -14.73 -18.25
CA GLU A 278 -15.70 -15.01 -18.36
C GLU A 278 -15.35 -16.47 -18.08
N LEU A 279 -16.04 -17.13 -17.15
CA LEU A 279 -15.91 -18.57 -16.93
C LEU A 279 -16.29 -19.37 -18.18
N SER A 280 -17.17 -18.84 -19.03
CA SER A 280 -17.61 -19.51 -20.27
C SER A 280 -16.64 -19.30 -21.44
N GLU A 281 -15.60 -18.48 -21.29
CA GLU A 281 -14.62 -18.22 -22.35
C GLU A 281 -13.54 -19.30 -22.43
N SER A 282 -12.88 -19.40 -23.58
CA SER A 282 -11.73 -20.29 -23.80
C SER A 282 -10.41 -19.74 -23.28
N ALA A 283 -10.45 -18.57 -22.63
CA ALA A 283 -9.31 -17.98 -21.94
C ALA A 283 -9.52 -18.06 -20.42
N PRO A 284 -8.46 -18.28 -19.63
CA PRO A 284 -8.58 -18.30 -18.19
C PRO A 284 -8.95 -16.92 -17.65
N MET A 285 -9.90 -16.90 -16.71
CA MET A 285 -10.39 -15.69 -16.04
C MET A 285 -9.40 -15.25 -14.96
N TYR A 286 -9.13 -13.95 -14.85
CA TYR A 286 -8.30 -13.36 -13.80
C TYR A 286 -9.01 -12.14 -13.24
N ARG A 287 -9.66 -12.30 -12.09
CA ARG A 287 -10.51 -11.25 -11.54
C ARG A 287 -10.26 -11.02 -10.05
N LEU A 288 -10.30 -9.75 -9.65
CA LEU A 288 -10.32 -9.27 -8.27
C LEU A 288 -11.73 -8.84 -7.93
N LEU A 289 -12.37 -9.59 -7.04
CA LEU A 289 -13.62 -9.24 -6.39
C LEU A 289 -13.35 -8.44 -5.12
N GLN A 290 -13.51 -7.13 -5.22
CA GLN A 290 -13.44 -6.22 -4.10
C GLN A 290 -14.84 -5.99 -3.53
N GLY A 291 -14.96 -5.91 -2.22
CA GLY A 291 -16.21 -5.46 -1.60
C GLY A 291 -16.08 -5.38 -0.10
N GLU A 292 -16.92 -4.60 0.57
CA GLU A 292 -16.83 -4.46 2.02
C GLU A 292 -16.96 -5.82 2.74
N VAL A 293 -16.42 -5.93 3.97
CA VAL A 293 -16.65 -7.10 4.82
C VAL A 293 -18.15 -7.33 4.93
N GLY A 294 -18.65 -8.52 4.62
CA GLY A 294 -20.10 -8.82 4.69
C GLY A 294 -20.93 -8.41 3.46
N SER A 295 -20.34 -7.92 2.37
CA SER A 295 -21.04 -7.63 1.11
C SER A 295 -21.52 -8.88 0.33
N GLY A 296 -21.30 -10.08 0.87
CA GLY A 296 -21.66 -11.33 0.21
C GLY A 296 -20.65 -11.83 -0.84
N LYS A 297 -19.36 -11.47 -0.73
CA LYS A 297 -18.30 -12.00 -1.61
C LYS A 297 -18.31 -13.54 -1.69
N THR A 298 -18.52 -14.20 -0.55
CA THR A 298 -18.55 -15.67 -0.47
C THR A 298 -19.71 -16.28 -1.26
N VAL A 299 -20.89 -15.66 -1.31
CA VAL A 299 -22.01 -16.19 -2.12
C VAL A 299 -21.71 -16.04 -3.61
N VAL A 300 -21.12 -14.91 -4.02
CA VAL A 300 -20.70 -14.69 -5.41
C VAL A 300 -19.63 -15.71 -5.84
N ALA A 301 -18.63 -15.94 -4.99
CA ALA A 301 -17.60 -16.96 -5.25
C ALA A 301 -18.17 -18.37 -5.25
N LEU A 302 -19.08 -18.71 -4.34
CA LEU A 302 -19.74 -20.03 -4.33
C LEU A 302 -20.48 -20.27 -5.64
N ARG A 303 -21.27 -19.31 -6.13
CA ARG A 303 -21.98 -19.45 -7.41
C ARG A 303 -21.02 -19.74 -8.57
N ALA A 304 -19.87 -19.07 -8.62
CA ALA A 304 -18.81 -19.35 -9.59
C ALA A 304 -18.20 -20.76 -9.43
N MET A 305 -17.97 -21.21 -8.20
CA MET A 305 -17.51 -22.58 -7.92
C MET A 305 -18.54 -23.63 -8.38
N LEU A 306 -19.84 -23.40 -8.16
CA LEU A 306 -20.88 -24.34 -8.58
C LEU A 306 -21.01 -24.42 -10.11
N GLN A 307 -20.83 -23.30 -10.83
CA GLN A 307 -20.78 -23.31 -12.31
C GLN A 307 -19.64 -24.19 -12.83
N VAL A 308 -18.48 -24.15 -12.18
CA VAL A 308 -17.32 -24.98 -12.54
C VAL A 308 -17.62 -26.47 -12.26
N VAL A 309 -18.21 -26.77 -11.10
CA VAL A 309 -18.64 -28.13 -10.74
C VAL A 309 -19.66 -28.68 -11.73
N ASP A 310 -20.63 -27.86 -12.16
CA ASP A 310 -21.65 -28.23 -13.15
C ASP A 310 -21.07 -28.59 -14.52
N SER A 311 -19.88 -28.06 -14.85
CA SER A 311 -19.15 -28.37 -16.08
C SER A 311 -18.20 -29.58 -15.95
N GLY A 312 -18.21 -30.26 -14.80
CA GLY A 312 -17.34 -31.41 -14.51
C GLY A 312 -15.96 -31.06 -13.94
N GLY A 313 -15.69 -29.78 -13.67
CA GLY A 313 -14.46 -29.34 -13.03
C GLY A 313 -14.55 -29.32 -11.50
N GLN A 314 -13.44 -29.00 -10.85
CA GLN A 314 -13.31 -28.81 -9.41
C GLN A 314 -12.92 -27.36 -9.11
N ALA A 315 -13.34 -26.88 -7.95
CA ALA A 315 -12.93 -25.59 -7.43
C ALA A 315 -12.08 -25.74 -6.15
N ALA A 316 -11.08 -24.88 -6.00
CA ALA A 316 -10.30 -24.75 -4.78
C ALA A 316 -10.54 -23.39 -4.14
N LEU A 317 -10.75 -23.33 -2.82
CA LEU A 317 -10.79 -22.10 -2.03
C LEU A 317 -9.61 -22.05 -1.08
N LEU A 318 -8.73 -21.07 -1.30
CA LEU A 318 -7.54 -20.82 -0.51
C LEU A 318 -7.84 -19.77 0.55
N ALA A 319 -7.78 -20.18 1.82
CA ALA A 319 -7.93 -19.34 2.99
C ALA A 319 -6.57 -19.04 3.64
N PRO A 320 -6.39 -17.87 4.29
CA PRO A 320 -5.09 -17.47 4.84
C PRO A 320 -4.73 -18.20 6.14
N THR A 321 -5.72 -18.74 6.87
CA THR A 321 -5.53 -19.48 8.11
C THR A 321 -6.41 -20.73 8.16
N GLU A 322 -6.04 -21.70 8.99
CA GLU A 322 -6.81 -22.94 9.13
C GLU A 322 -8.19 -22.69 9.75
N VAL A 323 -8.27 -21.75 10.70
CA VAL A 323 -9.54 -21.30 11.30
C VAL A 323 -10.50 -20.79 10.23
N LEU A 324 -10.00 -19.96 9.30
CA LEU A 324 -10.80 -19.47 8.18
C LEU A 324 -11.18 -20.58 7.20
N ALA A 325 -10.26 -21.48 6.87
CA ALA A 325 -10.55 -22.62 6.01
C ALA A 325 -11.71 -23.46 6.58
N GLN A 326 -11.67 -23.78 7.87
CA GLN A 326 -12.76 -24.49 8.54
C GLN A 326 -14.05 -23.67 8.58
N GLN A 327 -13.97 -22.36 8.80
CA GLN A 327 -15.14 -21.47 8.77
C GLN A 327 -15.79 -21.45 7.38
N HIS A 328 -14.99 -21.39 6.31
CA HIS A 328 -15.49 -21.46 4.94
C HIS A 328 -16.17 -22.80 4.69
N VAL A 329 -15.58 -23.93 5.07
CA VAL A 329 -16.24 -25.24 4.90
C VAL A 329 -17.60 -25.26 5.59
N ARG A 330 -17.68 -24.85 6.86
CA ARG A 330 -18.95 -24.78 7.61
C ARG A 330 -19.96 -23.86 6.93
N SER A 331 -19.53 -22.68 6.49
CA SER A 331 -20.38 -21.68 5.84
C SER A 331 -20.90 -22.16 4.48
N LEU A 332 -20.02 -22.76 3.65
CA LEU A 332 -20.38 -23.32 2.35
C LEU A 332 -21.36 -24.49 2.50
N GLN A 333 -21.10 -25.42 3.44
CA GLN A 333 -21.99 -26.54 3.73
C GLN A 333 -23.36 -26.04 4.24
N ALA A 334 -23.39 -25.05 5.13
CA ALA A 334 -24.63 -24.46 5.63
C ALA A 334 -25.44 -23.78 4.52
N MET A 335 -24.78 -23.06 3.60
CA MET A 335 -25.44 -22.43 2.46
C MET A 335 -25.96 -23.44 1.44
N LEU A 336 -25.21 -24.51 1.16
CA LEU A 336 -25.60 -25.57 0.23
C LEU A 336 -26.68 -26.50 0.79
N GLY A 337 -26.73 -26.67 2.12
CA GLY A 337 -27.68 -27.56 2.78
C GLY A 337 -27.63 -28.99 2.21
N PRO A 338 -28.76 -29.56 1.77
CA PRO A 338 -28.80 -30.91 1.18
C PRO A 338 -27.90 -31.08 -0.07
N LEU A 339 -27.59 -29.99 -0.78
CA LEU A 339 -26.74 -30.03 -1.97
C LEU A 339 -25.26 -30.34 -1.64
N ALA A 340 -24.84 -30.26 -0.38
CA ALA A 340 -23.47 -30.57 0.06
C ALA A 340 -23.23 -32.05 0.40
N LEU A 341 -24.26 -32.90 0.33
CA LEU A 341 -24.24 -34.28 0.83
C LEU A 341 -23.77 -35.30 -0.22
N ALA A 342 -23.07 -34.90 -1.28
CA ALA A 342 -22.71 -35.83 -2.34
C ALA A 342 -21.92 -37.05 -1.82
N GLY A 343 -22.41 -38.24 -2.20
CA GLY A 343 -21.87 -39.52 -1.76
C GLY A 343 -22.24 -39.93 -0.33
N GLU A 344 -23.20 -39.25 0.30
CA GLU A 344 -23.83 -39.66 1.56
C GLU A 344 -25.25 -40.22 1.32
N LEU A 345 -25.80 -40.93 2.32
CA LEU A 345 -27.16 -41.45 2.25
C LEU A 345 -28.16 -40.29 2.27
N GLY A 346 -29.02 -40.22 1.24
CA GLY A 346 -30.00 -39.13 1.08
C GLY A 346 -29.54 -37.97 0.19
N ALA A 347 -28.35 -38.09 -0.43
CA ALA A 347 -27.89 -37.13 -1.42
C ALA A 347 -28.82 -37.09 -2.65
N GLY A 348 -29.23 -35.90 -3.08
CA GLY A 348 -29.91 -35.72 -4.35
C GLY A 348 -28.96 -35.93 -5.53
N GLU A 349 -29.51 -36.22 -6.72
CA GLU A 349 -28.73 -36.39 -7.97
C GLU A 349 -27.88 -35.15 -8.30
N VAL A 350 -28.36 -33.97 -7.90
CA VAL A 350 -27.65 -32.69 -8.04
C VAL A 350 -27.05 -32.31 -6.70
N SER A 351 -25.86 -32.84 -6.40
CA SER A 351 -25.12 -32.53 -5.17
C SER A 351 -23.61 -32.47 -5.43
N THR A 352 -22.88 -31.79 -4.54
CA THR A 352 -21.42 -31.75 -4.52
C THR A 352 -20.87 -32.02 -3.12
N ARG A 353 -19.58 -32.31 -3.03
CA ARG A 353 -18.87 -32.50 -1.77
C ARG A 353 -17.89 -31.36 -1.54
N VAL A 354 -17.94 -30.81 -0.34
CA VAL A 354 -17.00 -29.79 0.16
C VAL A 354 -16.00 -30.47 1.10
N ALA A 355 -14.72 -30.49 0.72
CA ALA A 355 -13.65 -31.10 1.51
C ALA A 355 -12.72 -30.05 2.12
N LEU A 356 -12.11 -30.38 3.28
CA LEU A 356 -11.11 -29.55 3.95
C LEU A 356 -9.71 -30.16 3.77
N LEU A 357 -8.72 -29.33 3.42
CA LEU A 357 -7.29 -29.68 3.40
C LEU A 357 -6.45 -28.62 4.13
N THR A 358 -6.00 -28.93 5.35
CA THR A 358 -5.10 -28.10 6.16
C THR A 358 -3.86 -28.87 6.59
N GLY A 359 -2.84 -28.17 7.13
CA GLY A 359 -1.60 -28.78 7.61
C GLY A 359 -1.81 -29.59 8.90
N SER A 360 -2.80 -29.20 9.71
CA SER A 360 -3.20 -29.87 10.95
C SER A 360 -4.02 -31.16 10.79
N LEU A 361 -4.42 -31.53 9.57
CA LEU A 361 -5.21 -32.76 9.38
C LEU A 361 -4.39 -34.01 9.72
N GLY A 362 -4.99 -34.90 10.52
CA GLY A 362 -4.44 -36.23 10.79
C GLY A 362 -4.20 -37.02 9.50
N ALA A 363 -3.18 -37.87 9.48
CA ALA A 363 -2.68 -38.55 8.29
C ALA A 363 -3.77 -39.31 7.51
N ALA A 364 -4.69 -39.99 8.21
CA ALA A 364 -5.78 -40.73 7.58
C ALA A 364 -6.77 -39.81 6.86
N ALA A 365 -7.25 -38.76 7.54
CA ALA A 365 -8.18 -37.78 6.97
C ALA A 365 -7.53 -37.04 5.78
N ARG A 366 -6.27 -36.64 5.92
CA ARG A 366 -5.50 -36.00 4.84
C ARG A 366 -5.41 -36.92 3.62
N ARG A 367 -5.09 -38.21 3.80
CA ARG A 367 -5.01 -39.17 2.70
C ARG A 367 -6.36 -39.31 1.97
N THR A 368 -7.45 -39.46 2.72
CA THR A 368 -8.79 -39.56 2.14
C THR A 368 -9.18 -38.31 1.36
N THR A 369 -8.90 -37.10 1.89
CA THR A 369 -9.17 -35.85 1.15
C THR A 369 -8.36 -35.76 -0.14
N LEU A 370 -7.08 -36.16 -0.12
CA LEU A 370 -6.23 -36.16 -1.32
C LEU A 370 -6.74 -37.15 -2.38
N GLU A 371 -7.17 -38.34 -1.97
CA GLU A 371 -7.78 -39.33 -2.86
C GLU A 371 -9.09 -38.80 -3.47
N GLN A 372 -9.94 -38.16 -2.67
CA GLN A 372 -11.18 -37.54 -3.15
C GLN A 372 -10.93 -36.40 -4.13
N ALA A 373 -9.92 -35.56 -3.88
CA ALA A 373 -9.53 -34.47 -4.78
C ALA A 373 -9.00 -35.04 -6.11
N ARG A 374 -8.09 -36.02 -6.06
CA ARG A 374 -7.53 -36.70 -7.23
C ARG A 374 -8.56 -37.45 -8.07
N ALA A 375 -9.56 -38.05 -7.42
CA ALA A 375 -10.62 -38.79 -8.10
C ALA A 375 -11.78 -37.90 -8.60
N GLY A 376 -11.75 -36.58 -8.36
CA GLY A 376 -12.83 -35.68 -8.74
C GLY A 376 -14.09 -35.80 -7.88
N LEU A 377 -14.05 -36.54 -6.76
CA LEU A 377 -15.20 -36.78 -5.88
C LEU A 377 -15.52 -35.56 -5.00
N ALA A 378 -14.53 -34.72 -4.72
CA ALA A 378 -14.72 -33.44 -4.05
C ALA A 378 -14.81 -32.33 -5.10
N GLY A 379 -16.02 -31.82 -5.36
CA GLY A 379 -16.21 -30.71 -6.30
C GLY A 379 -15.66 -29.39 -5.78
N ILE A 380 -15.63 -29.19 -4.45
CA ILE A 380 -15.02 -28.01 -3.82
C ILE A 380 -14.02 -28.47 -2.76
N VAL A 381 -12.78 -27.98 -2.83
CA VAL A 381 -11.74 -28.23 -1.82
C VAL A 381 -11.33 -26.91 -1.18
N VAL A 382 -11.52 -26.78 0.12
CA VAL A 382 -11.14 -25.61 0.90
C VAL A 382 -9.88 -25.91 1.68
N GLY A 383 -8.92 -25.00 1.71
CA GLY A 383 -7.67 -25.25 2.42
C GLY A 383 -6.81 -24.03 2.59
N THR A 384 -5.67 -24.22 3.27
CA THR A 384 -4.64 -23.20 3.39
C THR A 384 -3.58 -23.40 2.29
N HIS A 385 -2.40 -22.79 2.45
CA HIS A 385 -1.24 -23.02 1.58
C HIS A 385 -0.89 -24.52 1.40
N ALA A 386 -1.41 -25.41 2.24
CA ALA A 386 -1.37 -26.86 2.05
C ALA A 386 -1.89 -27.32 0.67
N LEU A 387 -2.85 -26.59 0.06
CA LEU A 387 -3.33 -26.86 -1.30
C LEU A 387 -2.26 -26.65 -2.38
N LEU A 388 -1.23 -25.85 -2.08
CA LEU A 388 -0.13 -25.54 -2.98
C LEU A 388 1.03 -26.53 -2.87
N SER A 389 1.04 -27.34 -1.81
CA SER A 389 2.13 -28.28 -1.54
C SER A 389 2.26 -29.35 -2.63
N GLU A 390 3.47 -29.91 -2.77
CA GLU A 390 3.70 -31.07 -3.61
C GLU A 390 2.82 -32.27 -3.17
N GLY A 391 2.33 -33.03 -4.15
CA GLY A 391 1.46 -34.19 -3.91
C GLY A 391 -0.03 -33.89 -3.73
N VAL A 392 -0.44 -32.63 -3.83
CA VAL A 392 -1.87 -32.26 -3.98
C VAL A 392 -2.18 -32.14 -5.47
N ASP A 393 -3.00 -33.06 -5.99
CA ASP A 393 -3.42 -33.07 -7.39
C ASP A 393 -4.94 -33.14 -7.48
N PHE A 394 -5.48 -32.54 -8.53
CA PHE A 394 -6.91 -32.51 -8.83
C PHE A 394 -7.17 -33.30 -10.11
N ALA A 395 -8.37 -33.85 -10.26
CA ALA A 395 -8.79 -34.47 -11.51
C ALA A 395 -8.93 -33.41 -12.63
N ASP A 396 -9.61 -32.30 -12.33
CA ASP A 396 -9.77 -31.16 -13.23
C ASP A 396 -9.96 -29.87 -12.42
N LEU A 397 -8.88 -29.18 -12.07
CA LEU A 397 -8.97 -27.90 -11.36
C LEU A 397 -9.42 -26.80 -12.33
N GLY A 398 -10.69 -26.40 -12.24
CA GLY A 398 -11.28 -25.37 -13.11
C GLY A 398 -11.23 -23.96 -12.54
N LEU A 399 -11.34 -23.79 -11.22
CA LEU A 399 -11.35 -22.47 -10.58
C LEU A 399 -10.59 -22.48 -9.26
N VAL A 400 -9.80 -21.42 -9.04
CA VAL A 400 -9.17 -21.14 -7.76
C VAL A 400 -9.71 -19.82 -7.21
N VAL A 401 -10.29 -19.88 -6.03
CA VAL A 401 -10.73 -18.73 -5.25
C VAL A 401 -9.70 -18.46 -4.15
N VAL A 402 -9.21 -17.23 -4.04
CA VAL A 402 -8.26 -16.83 -2.99
C VAL A 402 -8.93 -15.78 -2.11
N ASP A 403 -9.08 -16.04 -0.81
CA ASP A 403 -9.64 -15.08 0.15
C ASP A 403 -8.54 -14.32 0.93
N GLU A 404 -8.78 -13.03 1.14
CA GLU A 404 -7.92 -12.05 1.82
C GLU A 404 -6.44 -12.09 1.44
N GLN A 405 -6.16 -11.61 0.23
CA GLN A 405 -4.87 -11.76 -0.44
C GLN A 405 -3.69 -10.92 0.12
N HIS A 406 -3.83 -10.15 1.20
CA HIS A 406 -2.74 -9.25 1.63
C HIS A 406 -1.47 -9.99 2.10
N ARG A 407 -1.46 -11.33 2.13
CA ARG A 407 -0.29 -12.17 2.40
C ARG A 407 0.13 -13.15 1.28
N PHE A 408 -0.57 -13.21 0.15
CA PHE A 408 -0.22 -14.16 -0.93
C PHE A 408 0.59 -13.49 -2.04
N GLY A 409 1.84 -13.96 -2.20
CA GLY A 409 2.82 -13.44 -3.16
C GLY A 409 2.60 -13.94 -4.59
N VAL A 410 3.40 -13.39 -5.52
CA VAL A 410 3.36 -13.74 -6.96
C VAL A 410 3.69 -15.21 -7.20
N GLU A 411 4.68 -15.77 -6.49
CA GLU A 411 5.15 -17.15 -6.66
C GLU A 411 4.08 -18.22 -6.35
N GLN A 412 3.19 -17.93 -5.39
CA GLN A 412 2.11 -18.83 -5.00
C GLN A 412 1.00 -18.89 -6.06
N ARG A 413 0.84 -17.83 -6.88
CA ARG A 413 -0.09 -17.78 -8.00
C ARG A 413 0.43 -18.61 -9.19
N ASP A 414 1.73 -18.58 -9.43
CA ASP A 414 2.37 -19.42 -10.45
C ASP A 414 2.31 -20.90 -10.07
N ALA A 415 2.48 -21.22 -8.78
CA ALA A 415 2.28 -22.58 -8.27
C ALA A 415 0.84 -23.09 -8.51
N LEU A 416 -0.18 -22.24 -8.33
CA LEU A 416 -1.57 -22.59 -8.64
C LEU A 416 -1.83 -22.81 -10.13
N ARG A 417 -1.22 -22.00 -10.99
CA ARG A 417 -1.30 -22.19 -12.45
C ARG A 417 -0.74 -23.54 -12.89
N ALA A 418 0.34 -23.99 -12.25
CA ALA A 418 0.99 -25.25 -12.55
C ALA A 418 0.24 -26.50 -12.04
N LYS A 419 -0.79 -26.34 -11.20
CA LYS A 419 -1.57 -27.46 -10.63
C LYS A 419 -2.67 -28.00 -11.54
N GLY A 420 -3.09 -27.23 -12.54
CA GLY A 420 -4.05 -27.68 -13.55
C GLY A 420 -3.34 -28.14 -14.83
N THR A 421 -3.93 -29.10 -15.54
CA THR A 421 -3.48 -29.49 -16.89
C THR A 421 -3.60 -28.33 -17.87
N THR A 422 -4.66 -27.53 -17.72
CA THR A 422 -4.81 -26.19 -18.30
C THR A 422 -4.84 -25.16 -17.15
N PRO A 423 -4.42 -23.89 -17.40
CA PRO A 423 -4.48 -22.86 -16.38
C PRO A 423 -5.92 -22.68 -15.86
N PRO A 424 -6.18 -22.83 -14.55
CA PRO A 424 -7.52 -22.62 -14.00
C PRO A 424 -7.92 -21.15 -14.07
N HIS A 425 -9.23 -20.89 -13.99
CA HIS A 425 -9.75 -19.57 -13.70
C HIS A 425 -9.32 -19.14 -12.29
N VAL A 426 -9.06 -17.86 -12.07
CA VAL A 426 -8.60 -17.31 -10.79
C VAL A 426 -9.50 -16.15 -10.36
N LEU A 427 -10.10 -16.30 -9.19
CA LEU A 427 -10.90 -15.29 -8.52
C LEU A 427 -10.23 -14.92 -7.19
N VAL A 428 -9.73 -13.70 -7.09
CA VAL A 428 -9.20 -13.16 -5.84
C VAL A 428 -10.29 -12.36 -5.15
N MET A 429 -10.48 -12.55 -3.85
CA MET A 429 -11.39 -11.75 -3.04
C MET A 429 -10.60 -10.93 -2.01
N THR A 430 -11.05 -9.70 -1.78
CA THR A 430 -10.53 -8.87 -0.69
C THR A 430 -11.64 -8.06 -0.06
N ALA A 431 -11.60 -7.90 1.27
CA ALA A 431 -12.50 -7.00 1.96
C ALA A 431 -12.00 -5.55 2.01
N THR A 432 -10.70 -5.33 1.83
CA THR A 432 -10.15 -3.98 1.84
C THR A 432 -10.26 -3.33 0.48
N PRO A 433 -10.75 -2.08 0.40
CA PRO A 433 -10.56 -1.27 -0.79
C PRO A 433 -9.07 -1.05 -1.00
N ILE A 434 -8.49 -1.75 -1.97
CA ILE A 434 -7.08 -1.56 -2.32
C ILE A 434 -7.04 -0.26 -3.14
N PRO A 435 -6.21 0.74 -2.78
CA PRO A 435 -6.04 1.92 -3.59
C PRO A 435 -5.78 1.51 -5.04
N ARG A 436 -6.55 2.06 -5.98
CA ARG A 436 -6.53 1.64 -7.39
C ARG A 436 -5.10 1.58 -7.96
N THR A 437 -4.22 2.46 -7.50
CA THR A 437 -2.80 2.47 -7.88
C THR A 437 -2.04 1.22 -7.41
N ILE A 438 -2.24 0.78 -6.17
CA ILE A 438 -1.68 -0.48 -5.64
C ILE A 438 -2.33 -1.68 -6.34
N ALA A 439 -3.65 -1.60 -6.61
CA ALA A 439 -4.33 -2.63 -7.36
C ALA A 439 -3.75 -2.79 -8.77
N MET A 440 -3.41 -1.68 -9.43
CA MET A 440 -2.79 -1.71 -10.76
C MET A 440 -1.32 -2.15 -10.73
N THR A 441 -0.56 -1.94 -9.66
CA THR A 441 0.86 -2.35 -9.62
C THR A 441 1.06 -3.78 -9.14
N VAL A 442 0.32 -4.20 -8.12
CA VAL A 442 0.44 -5.54 -7.50
C VAL A 442 -0.51 -6.55 -8.13
N TYR A 443 -1.68 -6.10 -8.56
CA TYR A 443 -2.75 -6.95 -9.10
C TYR A 443 -3.17 -6.55 -10.52
N GLY A 444 -2.36 -5.76 -11.23
CA GLY A 444 -2.77 -5.14 -12.50
C GLY A 444 -2.99 -6.08 -13.67
N ASP A 445 -2.73 -7.37 -13.49
CA ASP A 445 -3.13 -8.43 -14.41
C ASP A 445 -4.57 -8.91 -14.18
N LEU A 446 -5.22 -8.50 -13.09
CA LEU A 446 -6.61 -8.83 -12.76
C LEU A 446 -7.58 -7.75 -13.25
N GLU A 447 -8.72 -8.16 -13.78
CA GLU A 447 -9.88 -7.28 -13.93
C GLU A 447 -10.53 -7.06 -12.55
N VAL A 448 -11.09 -5.88 -12.29
CA VAL A 448 -11.61 -5.53 -10.96
C VAL A 448 -13.13 -5.40 -10.99
N SER A 449 -13.82 -6.20 -10.19
CA SER A 449 -15.25 -6.05 -9.88
C SER A 449 -15.41 -5.53 -8.45
N THR A 450 -16.32 -4.58 -8.24
CA THR A 450 -16.55 -3.99 -6.91
C THR A 450 -17.99 -4.20 -6.45
N LEU A 451 -18.17 -4.86 -5.30
CA LEU A 451 -19.44 -4.98 -4.58
C LEU A 451 -19.55 -3.84 -3.55
N MET A 452 -20.29 -2.80 -3.90
CA MET A 452 -20.52 -1.63 -3.04
C MET A 452 -21.73 -1.77 -2.12
N GLU A 453 -22.69 -2.63 -2.48
CA GLU A 453 -23.94 -2.78 -1.74
C GLU A 453 -23.77 -3.72 -0.54
N LEU A 454 -24.31 -3.32 0.61
CA LEU A 454 -24.45 -4.18 1.78
C LEU A 454 -25.80 -4.92 1.72
N PRO A 455 -25.87 -6.22 2.05
CA PRO A 455 -27.13 -6.96 2.13
C PRO A 455 -28.14 -6.31 3.09
N LYS A 456 -29.43 -6.42 2.77
CA LYS A 456 -30.52 -5.92 3.62
C LYS A 456 -30.46 -6.59 5.01
N GLY A 457 -30.59 -5.79 6.07
CA GLY A 457 -30.64 -6.26 7.46
C GLY A 457 -29.39 -5.97 8.30
N ARG A 458 -28.30 -5.46 7.70
CA ARG A 458 -27.12 -5.04 8.47
C ARG A 458 -27.29 -3.61 9.00
N ALA A 459 -27.26 -3.44 10.32
CA ALA A 459 -27.24 -2.13 10.95
C ALA A 459 -25.88 -1.44 10.69
N PRO A 460 -25.84 -0.14 10.36
CA PRO A 460 -24.59 0.60 10.25
C PRO A 460 -23.86 0.63 11.61
N ILE A 461 -22.53 0.56 11.56
CA ILE A 461 -21.68 0.65 12.75
C ILE A 461 -21.45 2.14 13.03
N ALA A 462 -21.93 2.61 14.19
CA ALA A 462 -21.62 3.97 14.64
C ALA A 462 -20.14 4.03 15.00
N SER A 463 -19.43 5.08 14.60
CA SER A 463 -18.00 5.24 14.94
C SER A 463 -17.74 6.60 15.56
N ALA A 464 -16.88 6.65 16.57
CA ALA A 464 -16.50 7.87 17.27
C ALA A 464 -15.01 7.86 17.59
N VAL A 465 -14.36 9.03 17.46
CA VAL A 465 -12.94 9.21 17.82
C VAL A 465 -12.87 9.81 19.23
N VAL A 466 -12.11 9.18 20.12
CA VAL A 466 -11.94 9.62 21.50
C VAL A 466 -10.56 10.28 21.65
N SER A 467 -10.52 11.61 21.61
CA SER A 467 -9.29 12.38 21.80
C SER A 467 -8.96 12.54 23.28
N LEU A 468 -7.99 11.77 23.78
CA LEU A 468 -7.56 11.83 25.18
C LEU A 468 -6.80 13.12 25.52
N ALA A 469 -6.25 13.82 24.52
CA ALA A 469 -5.56 15.09 24.71
C ALA A 469 -6.53 16.24 25.01
N GLU A 470 -7.69 16.26 24.35
CA GLU A 470 -8.71 17.29 24.50
C GLU A 470 -9.67 16.96 25.64
N HIS A 471 -10.07 15.69 25.75
CA HIS A 471 -11.10 15.24 26.68
C HIS A 471 -10.71 13.94 27.40
N PRO A 472 -9.86 14.01 28.45
CA PRO A 472 -9.41 12.83 29.20
C PRO A 472 -10.55 11.98 29.80
N ALA A 473 -11.67 12.60 30.17
CA ALA A 473 -12.81 11.90 30.79
C ALA A 473 -13.55 10.96 29.83
N TRP A 474 -13.40 11.12 28.51
CA TRP A 474 -14.12 10.31 27.53
C TRP A 474 -13.71 8.84 27.54
N ILE A 475 -12.50 8.52 28.00
CA ILE A 475 -12.06 7.13 28.15
C ILE A 475 -12.92 6.37 29.16
N VAL A 476 -13.33 7.03 30.25
CA VAL A 476 -14.21 6.43 31.27
C VAL A 476 -15.57 6.13 30.66
N ARG A 477 -16.10 7.05 29.85
CA ARG A 477 -17.37 6.84 29.12
C ARG A 477 -17.26 5.70 28.12
N ALA A 478 -16.14 5.57 27.41
CA ALA A 478 -15.92 4.46 26.48
C ALA A 478 -16.00 3.10 27.20
N TRP A 479 -15.34 2.95 28.35
CA TRP A 479 -15.42 1.72 29.13
C TRP A 479 -16.81 1.45 29.73
N GLN A 480 -17.53 2.50 30.14
CA GLN A 480 -18.93 2.35 30.57
C GLN A 480 -19.81 1.80 29.44
N ARG A 481 -19.63 2.25 28.20
CA ARG A 481 -20.37 1.71 27.04
C ARG A 481 -20.06 0.24 26.79
N VAL A 482 -18.79 -0.17 26.95
CA VAL A 482 -18.41 -1.60 26.89
C VAL A 482 -19.21 -2.40 27.94
N ARG A 483 -19.25 -1.94 29.20
CA ARG A 483 -20.03 -2.60 30.26
C ARG A 483 -21.53 -2.64 29.96
N GLU A 484 -22.10 -1.55 29.45
CA GLU A 484 -23.53 -1.49 29.08
C GLU A 484 -23.89 -2.55 28.03
N HIS A 485 -23.04 -2.74 27.02
CA HIS A 485 -23.25 -3.78 26.00
C HIS A 485 -23.05 -5.18 26.57
N VAL A 486 -22.02 -5.40 27.39
CA VAL A 486 -21.79 -6.70 28.02
C VAL A 486 -22.92 -7.08 28.98
N ALA A 487 -23.46 -6.13 29.73
CA ALA A 487 -24.61 -6.35 30.60
C ALA A 487 -25.88 -6.79 29.84
N GLN A 488 -25.96 -6.49 28.54
CA GLN A 488 -27.02 -6.95 27.64
C GLN A 488 -26.74 -8.35 27.05
N GLY A 489 -25.72 -9.07 27.56
CA GLY A 489 -25.30 -10.38 27.08
C GLY A 489 -24.46 -10.35 25.79
N ARG A 490 -23.92 -9.18 25.42
CA ARG A 490 -23.12 -8.98 24.21
C ARG A 490 -21.63 -9.03 24.52
N GLN A 491 -20.80 -9.02 23.49
CA GLN A 491 -19.35 -9.12 23.64
C GLN A 491 -18.62 -7.93 23.01
N ALA A 492 -17.39 -7.69 23.47
CA ALA A 492 -16.57 -6.55 23.02
C ALA A 492 -15.12 -6.92 22.70
N PHE A 493 -14.54 -6.21 21.73
CA PHE A 493 -13.12 -6.27 21.41
C PHE A 493 -12.38 -5.04 21.94
N VAL A 494 -11.17 -5.25 22.45
CA VAL A 494 -10.19 -4.20 22.76
C VAL A 494 -8.92 -4.46 21.97
N VAL A 495 -8.56 -3.59 21.05
CA VAL A 495 -7.44 -3.77 20.12
C VAL A 495 -6.27 -2.89 20.51
N CYS A 496 -5.09 -3.50 20.67
CA CYS A 496 -3.85 -2.81 21.01
C CYS A 496 -2.79 -3.02 19.90
N PRO A 497 -1.90 -2.04 19.65
CA PRO A 497 -0.90 -2.14 18.59
C PRO A 497 0.24 -3.11 18.92
N ARG A 498 0.46 -3.44 20.21
CA ARG A 498 1.61 -4.25 20.67
C ARG A 498 1.18 -5.36 21.63
N ILE A 499 1.98 -6.41 21.74
CA ILE A 499 1.73 -7.55 22.64
C ILE A 499 2.12 -7.22 24.09
N GLY A 500 3.35 -6.73 24.29
CA GLY A 500 3.98 -6.59 25.61
C GLY A 500 5.05 -7.65 25.86
N GLY A 501 5.93 -7.41 26.84
CA GLY A 501 6.98 -8.37 27.24
C GLY A 501 8.30 -8.33 26.45
N ASP A 502 8.50 -7.38 25.54
CA ASP A 502 9.80 -7.12 24.87
C ASP A 502 10.50 -5.89 25.48
N GLU A 503 11.84 -5.87 25.45
CA GLU A 503 12.59 -4.60 25.55
C GLU A 503 12.01 -3.60 24.54
N VAL A 504 11.75 -2.38 24.98
CA VAL A 504 11.24 -1.30 24.12
C VAL A 504 12.20 -1.19 22.93
N PRO A 505 11.74 -1.37 21.67
CA PRO A 505 12.64 -1.31 20.54
C PRO A 505 13.38 0.04 20.55
N GLU A 506 14.71 0.01 20.51
CA GLU A 506 15.55 1.22 20.41
C GLU A 506 15.24 2.03 19.13
N THR A 507 14.45 1.46 18.20
CA THR A 507 13.92 2.12 17.00
C THR A 507 12.72 3.04 17.27
N ALA A 508 12.69 3.73 18.41
CA ALA A 508 11.94 4.97 18.55
C ALA A 508 12.66 6.10 17.77
N VAL A 509 12.79 5.95 16.45
CA VAL A 509 13.52 6.88 15.56
C VAL A 509 12.81 8.23 15.40
N ASP A 510 11.74 8.49 16.16
CA ASP A 510 10.89 9.68 15.98
C ASP A 510 10.42 10.34 17.30
N GLY A 511 11.05 10.01 18.44
CA GLY A 511 10.73 10.64 19.74
C GLY A 511 9.30 10.38 20.27
N ARG A 512 8.55 9.45 19.67
CA ARG A 512 7.18 9.08 20.08
C ARG A 512 7.20 8.00 21.16
N ARG A 513 6.30 8.11 22.15
CA ARG A 513 6.10 7.09 23.21
C ARG A 513 5.83 5.70 22.60
N PRO A 514 6.22 4.59 23.24
CA PRO A 514 5.83 3.25 22.81
C PRO A 514 4.30 3.08 22.89
N GLY A 515 3.70 2.40 21.91
CA GLY A 515 2.26 2.13 21.91
C GLY A 515 1.84 1.13 22.98
N VAL A 516 0.56 1.14 23.36
CA VAL A 516 0.02 0.30 24.46
C VAL A 516 0.10 -1.20 24.14
N ALA A 517 0.41 -1.99 25.15
CA ALA A 517 0.56 -3.44 25.04
C ALA A 517 -0.68 -4.20 25.55
N VAL A 518 -1.04 -5.29 24.86
CA VAL A 518 -2.18 -6.15 25.20
C VAL A 518 -2.09 -6.67 26.64
N LEU A 519 -0.92 -7.14 27.09
CA LEU A 519 -0.76 -7.69 28.43
C LEU A 519 -0.98 -6.61 29.52
N ASP A 520 -0.41 -5.43 29.33
CA ASP A 520 -0.57 -4.30 30.26
C ASP A 520 -2.02 -3.81 30.30
N VAL A 521 -2.66 -3.70 29.13
CA VAL A 521 -4.07 -3.29 29.01
C VAL A 521 -4.98 -4.32 29.65
N HIS A 522 -4.76 -5.61 29.42
CA HIS A 522 -5.56 -6.66 30.03
C HIS A 522 -5.53 -6.56 31.56
N LEU A 523 -4.34 -6.46 32.17
CA LEU A 523 -4.19 -6.31 33.61
C LEU A 523 -4.90 -5.05 34.14
N ALA A 524 -4.73 -3.92 33.44
CA ALA A 524 -5.37 -2.66 33.82
C ALA A 524 -6.91 -2.72 33.71
N LEU A 525 -7.45 -3.43 32.72
CA LEU A 525 -8.89 -3.57 32.53
C LEU A 525 -9.52 -4.50 33.57
N VAL A 526 -8.89 -5.64 33.85
CA VAL A 526 -9.37 -6.62 34.83
C VAL A 526 -9.41 -6.05 36.24
N HIS A 527 -8.40 -5.27 36.63
CA HIS A 527 -8.32 -4.63 37.95
C HIS A 527 -8.95 -3.24 38.01
N GLY A 528 -9.42 -2.72 36.89
CA GLY A 528 -9.92 -1.35 36.78
C GLY A 528 -11.33 -1.30 36.21
N PRO A 529 -11.56 -0.64 35.07
CA PRO A 529 -12.89 -0.30 34.60
C PRO A 529 -13.76 -1.52 34.21
N LEU A 530 -13.15 -2.66 33.87
CA LEU A 530 -13.86 -3.88 33.48
C LEU A 530 -13.84 -4.95 34.58
N ALA A 531 -13.54 -4.57 35.83
CA ALA A 531 -13.60 -5.48 36.97
C ALA A 531 -14.95 -6.20 37.05
N GLY A 532 -14.87 -7.52 37.26
CA GLY A 532 -16.03 -8.42 37.32
C GLY A 532 -16.52 -8.98 35.98
N LEU A 533 -15.89 -8.62 34.85
CA LEU A 533 -16.15 -9.23 33.54
C LEU A 533 -15.13 -10.33 33.22
N ARG A 534 -15.51 -11.28 32.37
CA ARG A 534 -14.61 -12.32 31.85
C ARG A 534 -13.78 -11.76 30.71
N VAL A 535 -12.61 -11.23 31.03
CA VAL A 535 -11.68 -10.61 30.07
C VAL A 535 -10.56 -11.60 29.77
N GLU A 536 -10.25 -11.82 28.49
CA GLU A 536 -9.16 -12.71 28.07
C GLU A 536 -8.26 -12.06 27.03
N VAL A 537 -7.07 -12.64 26.83
CA VAL A 537 -6.04 -12.14 25.91
C VAL A 537 -5.96 -12.98 24.64
N LEU A 538 -5.78 -12.32 23.49
CA LEU A 538 -5.41 -12.99 22.24
C LEU A 538 -4.29 -12.24 21.51
N HIS A 539 -3.14 -12.89 21.32
CA HIS A 539 -2.03 -12.28 20.58
C HIS A 539 -1.24 -13.25 19.72
N GLY A 540 -0.45 -12.70 18.78
CA GLY A 540 0.24 -13.46 17.73
C GLY A 540 1.24 -14.50 18.23
N ARG A 541 1.80 -14.31 19.43
CA ARG A 541 2.77 -15.23 20.06
C ARG A 541 2.15 -16.44 20.79
N MET A 542 0.84 -16.51 20.97
CA MET A 542 0.20 -17.68 21.60
C MET A 542 0.33 -18.91 20.70
N ALA A 543 0.39 -20.09 21.31
CA ALA A 543 0.35 -21.34 20.57
C ALA A 543 -0.96 -21.42 19.75
N PRO A 544 -0.95 -22.04 18.56
CA PRO A 544 -2.15 -22.17 17.74
C PRO A 544 -3.34 -22.79 18.49
N GLU A 545 -3.10 -23.84 19.28
CA GLU A 545 -4.10 -24.54 20.08
C GLU A 545 -4.76 -23.62 21.13
N ASP A 546 -3.96 -22.79 21.82
CA ASP A 546 -4.46 -21.83 22.80
C ASP A 546 -5.30 -20.73 22.14
N LYS A 547 -4.86 -20.22 20.98
CA LYS A 547 -5.62 -19.21 20.22
C LYS A 547 -6.98 -19.77 19.82
N ASP A 548 -7.01 -20.99 19.31
CA ASP A 548 -8.23 -21.64 18.88
C ASP A 548 -9.17 -21.88 20.05
N ALA A 549 -8.64 -22.33 21.20
CA ALA A 549 -9.42 -22.51 22.43
C ALA A 549 -10.05 -21.20 22.92
N VAL A 550 -9.27 -20.11 23.00
CA VAL A 550 -9.76 -18.77 23.40
C VAL A 550 -10.80 -18.25 22.41
N MET A 551 -10.57 -18.40 21.10
CA MET A 551 -11.52 -17.95 20.10
C MET A 551 -12.83 -18.75 20.13
N GLN A 552 -12.77 -20.06 20.38
CA GLN A 552 -13.96 -20.88 20.55
C GLN A 552 -14.74 -20.51 21.82
N ALA A 553 -14.05 -20.30 22.94
CA ALA A 553 -14.67 -19.84 24.18
C ALA A 553 -15.35 -18.48 23.99
N TYR A 554 -14.69 -17.54 23.30
CA TYR A 554 -15.28 -16.27 22.93
C TYR A 554 -16.49 -16.46 22.01
N ALA A 555 -16.43 -17.29 20.97
CA ALA A 555 -17.59 -17.56 20.12
C ALA A 555 -18.79 -18.18 20.85
N ARG A 556 -18.55 -18.97 21.91
CA ARG A 556 -19.60 -19.56 22.78
C ARG A 556 -20.16 -18.60 23.83
N GLY A 557 -19.64 -17.37 23.93
CA GLY A 557 -20.04 -16.40 24.95
C GLY A 557 -19.49 -16.72 26.35
N GLU A 558 -18.43 -17.51 26.44
CA GLU A 558 -17.73 -17.82 27.70
C GLU A 558 -16.79 -16.68 28.13
N ILE A 559 -16.47 -15.77 27.22
CA ILE A 559 -15.61 -14.60 27.42
C ILE A 559 -16.41 -13.35 27.03
N ASP A 560 -16.42 -12.33 27.88
CA ASP A 560 -17.18 -11.10 27.63
C ASP A 560 -16.38 -10.09 26.78
N VAL A 561 -15.08 -9.97 27.06
CA VAL A 561 -14.21 -8.98 26.42
C VAL A 561 -12.89 -9.64 26.00
N LEU A 562 -12.54 -9.50 24.72
CA LEU A 562 -11.29 -10.00 24.18
C LEU A 562 -10.31 -8.85 23.94
N VAL A 563 -9.19 -8.85 24.67
CA VAL A 563 -8.08 -7.91 24.48
C VAL A 563 -7.08 -8.52 23.52
N ALA A 564 -6.94 -7.93 22.34
CA ALA A 564 -6.17 -8.54 21.26
C ALA A 564 -5.27 -7.57 20.50
N THR A 565 -4.26 -8.12 19.82
CA THR A 565 -3.56 -7.37 18.76
C THR A 565 -4.30 -7.47 17.42
N THR A 566 -3.67 -7.04 16.33
CA THR A 566 -4.15 -7.20 14.94
C THR A 566 -4.41 -8.65 14.51
N VAL A 567 -4.21 -9.66 15.37
CA VAL A 567 -4.55 -11.06 15.05
C VAL A 567 -6.04 -11.23 14.74
N ILE A 568 -6.92 -10.41 15.33
CA ILE A 568 -8.36 -10.45 15.03
C ILE A 568 -8.72 -9.88 13.66
N GLU A 569 -7.77 -9.23 12.97
CA GLU A 569 -7.93 -8.75 11.59
C GLU A 569 -8.34 -9.91 10.68
N VAL A 570 -7.83 -11.12 10.94
CA VAL A 570 -8.04 -12.31 10.13
C VAL A 570 -8.89 -13.32 10.90
N GLY A 571 -10.20 -13.29 10.63
CA GLY A 571 -10.94 -14.55 10.52
C GLY A 571 -11.66 -15.12 11.73
N VAL A 572 -12.30 -14.29 12.54
CA VAL A 572 -13.42 -14.78 13.36
C VAL A 572 -14.66 -13.91 13.15
N ASP A 573 -15.79 -14.58 12.94
CA ASP A 573 -17.12 -13.99 12.88
C ASP A 573 -17.84 -14.30 14.20
N VAL A 574 -18.01 -13.30 15.05
CA VAL A 574 -18.77 -13.42 16.29
C VAL A 574 -19.97 -12.48 16.19
N PRO A 575 -21.16 -12.99 15.81
CA PRO A 575 -22.35 -12.14 15.62
C PRO A 575 -22.76 -11.35 16.87
N ASN A 576 -22.39 -11.85 18.06
CA ASN A 576 -22.67 -11.22 19.34
C ASN A 576 -21.64 -10.13 19.74
N ALA A 577 -20.56 -9.95 18.97
CA ALA A 577 -19.61 -8.87 19.18
C ALA A 577 -20.17 -7.55 18.63
N THR A 578 -20.46 -6.62 19.54
CA THR A 578 -21.17 -5.37 19.21
C THR A 578 -20.38 -4.11 19.54
N VAL A 579 -19.26 -4.20 20.26
CA VAL A 579 -18.42 -3.05 20.57
C VAL A 579 -16.97 -3.33 20.23
N MET A 580 -16.27 -2.36 19.64
CA MET A 580 -14.82 -2.41 19.47
C MET A 580 -14.17 -1.12 19.96
N VAL A 581 -13.15 -1.26 20.81
CA VAL A 581 -12.29 -0.15 21.25
C VAL A 581 -10.90 -0.37 20.65
N VAL A 582 -10.41 0.58 19.87
CA VAL A 582 -9.04 0.56 19.32
C VAL A 582 -8.20 1.60 20.04
N LEU A 583 -7.13 1.16 20.72
CA LEU A 583 -6.18 2.02 21.42
C LEU A 583 -5.02 2.41 20.48
N ASP A 584 -4.52 3.65 20.58
CA ASP A 584 -3.48 4.21 19.70
C ASP A 584 -3.77 4.00 18.19
N ALA A 585 -4.99 4.34 17.77
CA ALA A 585 -5.50 4.08 16.41
C ALA A 585 -4.63 4.68 15.29
N GLU A 586 -3.87 5.75 15.56
CA GLU A 586 -2.94 6.40 14.62
C GLU A 586 -1.75 5.52 14.22
N ARG A 587 -1.50 4.42 14.95
CA ARG A 587 -0.46 3.44 14.65
C ARG A 587 -0.90 2.36 13.66
N PHE A 588 -2.18 2.31 13.34
CA PHE A 588 -2.75 1.34 12.42
C PHE A 588 -2.91 1.96 11.04
N GLY A 589 -2.69 1.16 9.99
CA GLY A 589 -3.07 1.56 8.65
C GLY A 589 -4.59 1.72 8.53
N VAL A 590 -5.06 2.67 7.73
CA VAL A 590 -6.50 2.92 7.51
C VAL A 590 -7.24 1.65 7.08
N SER A 591 -6.62 0.83 6.22
CA SER A 591 -7.17 -0.45 5.78
C SER A 591 -7.31 -1.45 6.94
N GLN A 592 -6.39 -1.46 7.91
CA GLN A 592 -6.47 -2.33 9.08
C GLN A 592 -7.63 -1.90 9.98
N LEU A 593 -7.77 -0.60 10.24
CA LEU A 593 -8.90 -0.06 11.00
C LEU A 593 -10.25 -0.40 10.34
N HIS A 594 -10.34 -0.33 9.02
CA HIS A 594 -11.54 -0.72 8.28
C HIS A 594 -11.84 -2.23 8.42
N GLN A 595 -10.84 -3.11 8.32
CA GLN A 595 -11.02 -4.54 8.53
C GLN A 595 -11.49 -4.85 9.95
N LEU A 596 -10.84 -4.25 10.96
CA LEU A 596 -11.20 -4.38 12.36
C LEU A 596 -12.64 -3.93 12.61
N ARG A 597 -13.03 -2.76 12.08
CA ARG A 597 -14.43 -2.28 12.15
C ARG A 597 -15.40 -3.30 11.56
N GLY A 598 -15.05 -3.96 10.45
CA GLY A 598 -15.89 -5.00 9.83
C GLY A 598 -16.05 -6.30 10.63
N ARG A 599 -15.32 -6.48 11.75
CA ARG A 599 -15.42 -7.67 12.63
C ARG A 599 -16.54 -7.57 13.66
N ILE A 600 -17.16 -6.40 13.85
CA ILE A 600 -18.34 -6.22 14.71
C ILE A 600 -19.60 -5.92 13.87
N GLY A 601 -20.78 -6.00 14.51
CA GLY A 601 -22.04 -5.64 13.85
C GLY A 601 -22.44 -6.60 12.73
N ARG A 602 -22.22 -7.90 12.96
CA ARG A 602 -22.62 -8.99 12.06
C ARG A 602 -23.93 -9.65 12.45
N GLY A 603 -24.39 -9.46 13.69
CA GLY A 603 -25.72 -9.87 14.15
C GLY A 603 -26.81 -8.81 13.89
N THR A 604 -27.98 -9.03 14.47
CA THR A 604 -29.14 -8.12 14.40
C THR A 604 -29.02 -6.89 15.31
N HIS A 605 -28.01 -6.86 16.18
CA HIS A 605 -27.80 -5.79 17.15
C HIS A 605 -26.98 -4.64 16.57
N ALA A 606 -27.34 -3.41 16.94
CA ALA A 606 -26.53 -2.24 16.61
C ALA A 606 -25.14 -2.34 17.25
N ALA A 607 -24.11 -1.99 16.48
CA ALA A 607 -22.72 -2.05 16.90
C ALA A 607 -22.05 -0.67 16.92
N LEU A 608 -21.03 -0.54 17.78
CA LEU A 608 -20.30 0.70 18.09
C LEU A 608 -18.78 0.51 18.03
#